data_AF-A0A401WYP0-F1
#
_entry.id   AF-A0A401WYP0-F1
#
_cell.length_a   1.000
_cell.length_b   1.000
_cell.length_c   1.000
_cell.angle_alpha   90.00
_cell.angle_beta   90.00
_cell.angle_gamma   90.00
#
_symmetry.space_group_name_H-M   'P 1'
#
loop_
_entity.id
_entity.type
_entity.pdbx_description
1 polymer ?
#
loop_
_entity_poly.entity_id
_entity_poly.type
_entity_poly.pdbx_seq_one_letter_code
_entity_poly.pdbx_strand_id
1 'polypeptide(L)'
;MPTKLPFVFSQRGYIYQSGLDCIRLAARSGQNSLQEAISSKEMELKTYEEGGVFVGERDEDGDVLWEKNEILELDIERLQEALLELRRSFVLTAYHYWETSVYKWHHQENPKTKPLNLGNYEKLKRALEAFGQKDPALKNIPNDNLFIVCHLSNIIKHTSGNSEEYLSKNMPVELSGTMKSDPEIYGGRPQIYLEEHHLKWIFDVITKSGPIANPNRV
;
A
#
# COMPACT_ATOMS: atom_id res chain seq x y z
N MET A 1 18.94 20.09 35.65
CA MET A 1 17.57 19.55 35.46
C MET A 1 17.24 19.64 33.98
N PRO A 2 16.83 18.56 33.29
CA PRO A 2 16.38 18.70 31.92
C PRO A 2 15.03 19.40 31.94
N THR A 3 14.99 20.62 31.42
CA THR A 3 13.76 21.33 31.06
C THR A 3 12.98 20.47 30.09
N LYS A 4 11.94 19.78 30.58
CA LYS A 4 10.87 19.25 29.73
C LYS A 4 10.26 20.46 29.03
N LEU A 5 10.67 20.70 27.79
CA LEU A 5 10.01 21.67 26.93
C LEU A 5 8.51 21.35 26.92
N PRO A 6 7.64 22.33 27.20
CA PRO A 6 6.20 22.09 27.17
C PRO A 6 5.82 21.67 25.76
N PHE A 7 5.13 20.54 25.69
CA PHE A 7 4.61 19.96 24.45
C PHE A 7 3.75 21.00 23.71
N VAL A 8 4.04 21.20 22.41
CA VAL A 8 3.22 22.02 21.51
C VAL A 8 2.57 21.09 20.51
N PHE A 9 1.24 20.99 20.57
CA PHE A 9 0.43 20.26 19.60
C PHE A 9 0.73 20.75 18.17
N SER A 10 1.00 19.82 17.26
CA SER A 10 1.18 20.13 15.84
C SER A 10 -0.12 19.90 15.07
N GLN A 11 -0.81 20.97 14.68
CA GLN A 11 -1.99 20.89 13.81
C GLN A 11 -1.64 20.23 12.47
N ARG A 12 -0.47 20.56 11.92
CA ARG A 12 0.04 19.97 10.66
C ARG A 12 0.23 18.45 10.82
N GLY A 13 0.83 18.02 11.93
CA GLY A 13 1.00 16.60 12.25
C GLY A 13 -0.33 15.89 12.48
N TYR A 14 -1.28 16.53 13.17
CA TYR A 14 -2.61 15.97 13.38
C TYR A 14 -3.34 15.72 12.06
N ILE A 15 -3.37 16.70 11.16
CA ILE A 15 -4.03 16.57 9.84
C ILE A 15 -3.38 15.45 9.03
N TYR A 16 -2.05 15.39 9.01
CA TYR A 16 -1.33 14.35 8.27
C TYR A 16 -1.61 12.95 8.80
N GLN A 17 -1.44 12.76 10.11
CA GLN A 17 -1.63 11.45 10.74
C GLN A 17 -3.08 11.00 10.68
N SER A 18 -4.04 11.87 10.96
CA SER A 18 -5.47 11.52 10.87
C SER A 18 -5.89 11.18 9.44
N GLY A 19 -5.36 11.85 8.42
CA GLY A 19 -5.61 11.49 7.03
C GLY A 19 -5.07 10.10 6.67
N LEU A 20 -3.85 9.78 7.11
CA LEU A 20 -3.31 8.41 6.96
C LEU A 20 -4.08 7.37 7.75
N ASP A 21 -4.54 7.70 8.96
CA ASP A 21 -5.38 6.80 9.77
C ASP A 21 -6.68 6.45 9.03
N CYS A 22 -7.32 7.44 8.37
CA CYS A 22 -8.49 7.21 7.53
C CYS A 22 -8.18 6.31 6.33
N ILE A 23 -7.05 6.52 5.64
CA ILE A 23 -6.63 5.67 4.50
C ILE A 23 -6.34 4.25 4.99
N ARG A 24 -5.64 4.09 6.12
CA ARG A 24 -5.35 2.80 6.75
C ARG A 24 -6.63 2.07 7.16
N LEU A 25 -7.62 2.79 7.70
CA LEU A 25 -8.93 2.23 8.02
C LEU A 25 -9.64 1.71 6.77
N ALA A 26 -9.68 2.51 5.70
CA ALA A 26 -10.28 2.10 4.43
C ALA A 26 -9.60 0.85 3.86
N ALA A 27 -8.27 0.79 3.90
CA ALA A 27 -7.50 -0.37 3.49
C ALA A 27 -7.87 -1.62 4.29
N ARG A 28 -7.91 -1.50 5.62
CA ARG A 28 -8.25 -2.61 6.51
C ARG A 28 -9.66 -3.13 6.27
N SER A 29 -10.65 -2.23 6.17
CA SER A 29 -12.03 -2.62 5.91
C SER A 29 -12.17 -3.35 4.58
N GLY A 30 -11.56 -2.84 3.51
CA GLY A 30 -11.60 -3.49 2.19
C GLY A 30 -10.93 -4.87 2.18
N GLN A 31 -9.77 -5.00 2.83
CA GLN A 31 -9.08 -6.29 2.95
C GLN A 31 -9.92 -7.31 3.71
N ASN A 32 -10.52 -6.91 4.83
CA ASN A 32 -11.36 -7.80 5.63
C ASN A 32 -12.56 -8.30 4.82
N SER A 33 -13.25 -7.41 4.10
CA SER A 33 -14.40 -7.81 3.28
C SER A 33 -14.04 -8.78 2.16
N LEU A 34 -12.92 -8.57 1.47
CA LEU A 34 -12.45 -9.51 0.44
C LEU A 34 -12.00 -10.84 1.06
N GLN A 35 -11.32 -10.80 2.21
CA GLN A 35 -10.88 -12.02 2.90
C GLN A 35 -12.06 -12.85 3.40
N GLU A 36 -13.10 -12.21 3.94
CA GLU A 36 -14.36 -12.86 4.34
C GLU A 36 -15.06 -13.50 3.13
N ALA A 37 -15.10 -12.82 1.98
CA ALA A 37 -15.66 -13.37 0.75
C ALA A 37 -14.88 -14.59 0.25
N ILE A 38 -13.54 -14.55 0.29
CA ILE A 38 -12.67 -15.69 -0.05
C ILE A 38 -12.99 -16.87 0.86
N SER A 39 -12.96 -16.67 2.17
CA SER A 39 -13.23 -17.75 3.14
C SER A 39 -14.64 -18.32 3.02
N SER A 40 -15.63 -17.49 2.65
CA SER A 40 -16.98 -17.97 2.36
C SER A 40 -17.02 -18.87 1.13
N LYS A 41 -16.29 -18.52 0.07
CA LYS A 41 -16.23 -19.30 -1.17
C LYS A 41 -15.45 -20.60 -1.00
N GLU A 42 -14.34 -20.57 -0.25
CA GLU A 42 -13.58 -21.77 0.13
C GLU A 42 -14.45 -22.76 0.94
N MET A 43 -15.28 -22.25 1.85
CA MET A 43 -16.23 -23.07 2.60
C MET A 43 -17.33 -23.65 1.71
N GLU A 44 -17.83 -22.86 0.75
CA GLU A 44 -18.83 -23.32 -0.22
C GLU A 44 -18.28 -24.43 -1.12
N LEU A 45 -17.04 -24.26 -1.61
CA LEU A 45 -16.34 -25.25 -2.44
C LEU A 45 -16.18 -26.57 -1.67
N LYS A 46 -15.63 -26.50 -0.47
CA LYS A 46 -15.47 -27.68 0.39
C LYS A 46 -16.80 -28.39 0.64
N THR A 47 -17.86 -27.64 0.93
CA THR A 47 -19.20 -28.21 1.18
C THR A 47 -19.76 -28.90 -0.07
N TYR A 48 -19.53 -28.32 -1.25
CA TYR A 48 -19.93 -28.91 -2.53
C TYR A 48 -19.20 -30.23 -2.81
N GLU A 49 -17.87 -30.24 -2.65
CA GLU A 49 -17.03 -31.41 -2.85
C GLU A 49 -17.40 -32.56 -1.89
N GLU A 50 -17.69 -32.25 -0.63
CA GLU A 50 -18.15 -33.25 0.36
C GLU A 50 -19.57 -33.76 0.09
N GLY A 51 -20.43 -32.93 -0.52
CA GLY A 51 -21.83 -33.27 -0.80
C GLY A 51 -22.02 -34.24 -1.97
N GLY A 52 -21.11 -34.25 -2.94
CA GLY A 52 -21.08 -35.20 -4.06
C GLY A 52 -22.26 -35.11 -5.04
N VAL A 53 -23.08 -34.04 -4.96
CA VAL A 53 -24.20 -33.80 -5.88
C VAL A 53 -23.71 -32.93 -7.02
N PHE A 54 -23.66 -33.50 -8.24
CA PHE A 54 -23.30 -32.76 -9.44
C PHE A 54 -24.24 -31.57 -9.67
N VAL A 55 -23.66 -30.38 -9.75
CA VAL A 55 -24.31 -29.14 -10.17
C VAL A 55 -23.49 -28.56 -11.31
N GLY A 56 -24.00 -28.66 -12.52
CA GLY A 56 -23.29 -28.27 -13.72
C GLY A 56 -24.09 -28.53 -14.98
N GLU A 57 -23.43 -28.41 -16.12
CA GLU A 57 -24.01 -28.68 -17.43
C GLU A 57 -23.18 -29.74 -18.15
N ARG A 58 -23.87 -30.60 -18.90
CA ARG A 58 -23.24 -31.59 -19.78
C ARG A 58 -23.76 -31.39 -21.20
N ASP A 59 -22.93 -31.67 -22.19
CA ASP A 59 -23.35 -31.64 -23.57
C ASP A 59 -24.20 -32.87 -23.97
N GLU A 60 -24.49 -32.99 -25.27
CA GLU A 60 -25.29 -34.09 -25.83
C GLU A 60 -24.61 -35.46 -25.72
N ASP A 61 -23.27 -35.48 -25.65
CA ASP A 61 -22.46 -36.69 -25.52
C ASP A 61 -22.22 -37.07 -24.04
N GLY A 62 -22.60 -36.19 -23.11
CA GLY A 62 -22.50 -36.39 -21.67
C GLY A 62 -21.20 -35.85 -21.05
N ASP A 63 -20.39 -35.13 -21.82
CA ASP A 63 -19.18 -34.47 -21.35
C ASP A 63 -19.52 -33.24 -20.51
N VAL A 64 -18.76 -32.99 -19.45
CA VAL A 64 -18.99 -31.84 -18.55
C VAL A 64 -18.53 -30.56 -19.22
N LEU A 65 -19.46 -29.62 -19.43
CA LEU A 65 -19.18 -28.29 -19.98
C LEU A 65 -18.74 -27.31 -18.89
N TRP A 66 -19.34 -27.41 -17.72
CA TRP A 66 -18.90 -26.72 -16.51
C TRP A 66 -19.46 -27.41 -15.28
N GLU A 67 -18.74 -27.28 -14.18
CA GLU A 67 -19.20 -27.73 -12.86
C GLU A 67 -19.05 -26.63 -11.81
N LYS A 68 -19.90 -26.67 -10.77
CA LYS A 68 -19.92 -25.65 -9.70
C LYS A 68 -18.57 -25.48 -9.00
N ASN A 69 -17.77 -26.54 -8.83
CA ASN A 69 -16.43 -26.43 -8.26
C ASN A 69 -15.52 -25.53 -9.11
N GLU A 70 -15.50 -25.71 -10.44
CA GLU A 70 -14.71 -24.89 -11.37
C GLU A 70 -15.09 -23.41 -11.25
N ILE A 71 -16.39 -23.11 -11.15
CA ILE A 71 -16.87 -21.74 -10.96
C ILE A 71 -16.43 -21.17 -9.60
N LEU A 72 -16.48 -21.96 -8.53
CA LEU A 72 -16.06 -21.53 -7.20
C LEU A 72 -14.54 -21.30 -7.12
N GLU A 73 -13.73 -22.13 -7.78
CA GLU A 73 -12.29 -21.94 -7.90
C GLU A 73 -11.97 -20.64 -8.64
N LEU A 74 -12.65 -20.38 -9.76
CA LEU A 74 -12.53 -19.11 -10.50
C LEU A 74 -12.95 -17.91 -9.65
N ASP A 75 -14.04 -18.01 -8.89
CA ASP A 75 -14.47 -16.96 -7.95
C ASP A 75 -13.40 -16.66 -6.89
N ILE A 76 -12.79 -17.71 -6.30
CA ILE A 76 -11.72 -17.59 -5.30
C ILE A 76 -10.50 -16.91 -5.93
N GLU A 77 -10.06 -17.34 -7.12
CA GLU A 77 -8.93 -16.75 -7.84
C GLU A 77 -9.17 -15.25 -8.08
N ARG A 78 -10.33 -14.88 -8.62
CA ARG A 78 -10.68 -13.47 -8.89
C ARG A 78 -10.74 -12.63 -7.62
N LEU A 79 -11.22 -13.18 -6.50
CA LEU A 79 -11.21 -12.49 -5.20
C LEU A 79 -9.78 -12.30 -4.65
N GLN A 80 -8.91 -13.30 -4.81
CA GLN A 80 -7.49 -13.22 -4.42
C GLN A 80 -6.74 -12.15 -5.23
N GLU A 81 -6.99 -12.09 -6.55
CA GLU A 81 -6.45 -11.02 -7.41
C GLU A 81 -6.96 -9.65 -6.98
N ALA A 82 -8.26 -9.51 -6.72
CA ALA A 82 -8.85 -8.26 -6.24
C ALA A 82 -8.23 -7.82 -4.91
N LEU A 83 -7.95 -8.77 -4.00
CA LEU A 83 -7.29 -8.49 -2.73
C LEU A 83 -5.85 -8.00 -2.92
N LEU A 84 -5.11 -8.60 -3.87
CA LEU A 84 -3.77 -8.16 -4.23
C LEU A 84 -3.77 -6.73 -4.81
N GLU A 85 -4.66 -6.46 -5.77
CA GLU A 85 -4.79 -5.14 -6.38
C GLU A 85 -5.27 -4.07 -5.39
N LEU A 86 -6.18 -4.44 -4.47
CA LEU A 86 -6.58 -3.57 -3.37
C LEU A 86 -5.36 -3.13 -2.55
N ARG A 87 -4.51 -4.08 -2.12
CA ARG A 87 -3.31 -3.78 -1.33
C ARG A 87 -2.35 -2.87 -2.08
N ARG A 88 -2.09 -3.14 -3.37
CA ARG A 88 -1.26 -2.29 -4.23
C ARG A 88 -1.82 -0.88 -4.36
N SER A 89 -3.13 -0.75 -4.58
CA SER A 89 -3.79 0.55 -4.68
C SER A 89 -3.62 1.39 -3.41
N PHE A 90 -3.65 0.76 -2.23
CA PHE A 90 -3.45 1.47 -0.96
C PHE A 90 -2.00 1.84 -0.69
N VAL A 91 -1.01 1.07 -1.18
CA VAL A 91 0.40 1.53 -1.19
C VAL A 91 0.53 2.81 -2.01
N LEU A 92 -0.04 2.83 -3.22
CA LEU A 92 0.00 4.02 -4.08
C LEU A 92 -0.73 5.21 -3.43
N THR A 93 -1.91 4.97 -2.88
CA THR A 93 -2.75 5.99 -2.25
C THR A 93 -2.05 6.61 -1.04
N ALA A 94 -1.45 5.79 -0.18
CA ALA A 94 -0.72 6.28 0.99
C ALA A 94 0.53 7.07 0.60
N TYR A 95 1.30 6.58 -0.39
CA TYR A 95 2.49 7.29 -0.87
C TYR A 95 2.11 8.62 -1.54
N HIS A 96 1.10 8.64 -2.40
CA HIS A 96 0.54 9.87 -2.98
C HIS A 96 0.05 10.86 -1.93
N TYR A 97 -0.55 10.37 -0.84
CA TYR A 97 -0.98 11.23 0.25
C TYR A 97 0.20 11.95 0.90
N TRP A 98 1.34 11.27 1.07
CA TRP A 98 2.58 11.93 1.49
C TRP A 98 3.05 12.98 0.48
N GLU A 99 3.15 12.66 -0.81
CA GLU A 99 3.58 13.61 -1.85
C GLU A 99 2.70 14.86 -1.85
N THR A 100 1.38 14.67 -1.84
CA THR A 100 0.37 15.73 -1.79
C THR A 100 0.50 16.59 -0.55
N SER A 101 0.81 15.97 0.59
CA SER A 101 1.04 16.69 1.85
C SER A 101 2.28 17.58 1.75
N VAL A 102 3.39 17.07 1.19
CA VAL A 102 4.61 17.85 0.96
C VAL A 102 4.36 19.02 0.00
N TYR A 103 3.64 18.80 -1.11
CA TYR A 103 3.24 19.88 -2.02
C TYR A 103 2.44 20.97 -1.29
N LYS A 104 1.47 20.57 -0.47
CA LYS A 104 0.63 21.49 0.30
C LYS A 104 1.45 22.32 1.27
N TRP A 105 2.37 21.70 2.03
CA TRP A 105 3.23 22.41 2.97
C TRP A 105 4.17 23.38 2.24
N HIS A 106 4.75 22.96 1.12
CA HIS A 106 5.60 23.83 0.31
C HIS A 106 4.85 25.07 -0.18
N HIS A 107 3.62 24.92 -0.65
CA HIS A 107 2.83 26.05 -1.11
C HIS A 107 2.44 26.99 0.05
N GLN A 108 2.12 26.44 1.23
CA GLN A 108 1.84 27.24 2.43
C GLN A 108 3.02 28.13 2.85
N GLU A 109 4.26 27.61 2.76
CA GLU A 109 5.48 28.35 3.07
C GLU A 109 5.90 29.32 1.95
N ASN A 110 5.39 29.13 0.72
CA ASN A 110 5.73 29.91 -0.46
C ASN A 110 4.48 30.41 -1.21
N PRO A 111 3.61 31.21 -0.56
CA PRO A 111 2.29 31.56 -1.09
C PRO A 111 2.32 32.38 -2.40
N LYS A 112 3.47 33.00 -2.70
CA LYS A 112 3.70 33.76 -3.94
C LYS A 112 4.14 32.89 -5.12
N THR A 113 4.47 31.63 -4.88
CA THR A 113 4.85 30.69 -5.95
C THR A 113 3.58 30.09 -6.55
N LYS A 114 3.53 29.98 -7.89
CA LYS A 114 2.47 29.20 -8.54
C LYS A 114 2.50 27.78 -7.99
N PRO A 115 1.35 27.12 -7.79
CA PRO A 115 1.32 25.71 -7.42
C PRO A 115 2.11 24.92 -8.46
N LEU A 116 3.29 24.44 -8.04
CA LEU A 116 4.22 23.73 -8.90
C LEU A 116 4.20 22.26 -8.48
N ASN A 117 4.18 21.37 -9.46
CA ASN A 117 4.60 20.00 -9.22
C ASN A 117 6.10 20.05 -8.90
N LEU A 118 6.47 19.88 -7.62
CA LEU A 118 7.85 19.79 -7.16
C LEU A 118 8.61 18.63 -7.82
N GLY A 119 7.95 17.70 -8.51
CA GLY A 119 8.59 16.64 -9.27
C GLY A 119 8.78 15.36 -8.47
N ASN A 120 9.89 14.68 -8.70
CA ASN A 120 10.20 13.36 -8.14
C ASN A 120 10.55 13.38 -6.64
N TYR A 121 10.71 12.18 -6.07
CA TYR A 121 11.06 11.94 -4.67
C TYR A 121 12.21 12.84 -4.16
N GLU A 122 13.30 12.97 -4.91
CA GLU A 122 14.47 13.75 -4.49
C GLU A 122 14.13 15.24 -4.28
N LYS A 123 13.29 15.81 -5.14
CA LYS A 123 12.86 17.21 -4.99
C LYS A 123 11.90 17.38 -3.81
N LEU A 124 11.02 16.42 -3.56
CA LEU A 124 10.14 16.40 -2.39
C LEU A 124 10.93 16.26 -1.08
N LYS A 125 11.91 15.36 -1.05
CA LYS A 125 12.82 15.17 0.08
C LYS A 125 13.57 16.46 0.41
N ARG A 126 14.17 17.12 -0.59
CA ARG A 126 14.85 18.41 -0.39
C ARG A 126 13.93 19.50 0.13
N ALA A 127 12.67 19.54 -0.32
CA ALA A 127 11.69 20.48 0.19
C ALA A 127 11.40 20.22 1.68
N LEU A 128 11.25 18.96 2.09
CA LEU A 128 11.10 18.59 3.50
C LEU A 128 12.34 18.92 4.34
N GLU A 129 13.54 18.64 3.85
CA GLU A 129 14.80 18.97 4.53
C GLU A 129 14.91 20.49 4.78
N ALA A 130 14.52 21.31 3.80
CA ALA A 130 14.46 22.76 3.95
C ALA A 130 13.43 23.22 5.00
N PHE A 131 12.32 22.49 5.17
CA PHE A 131 11.38 22.75 6.28
C PHE A 131 11.97 22.34 7.62
N GLY A 132 12.68 21.20 7.71
CA GLY A 132 13.34 20.73 8.92
C GLY A 132 14.44 21.67 9.45
N GLN A 133 15.02 22.50 8.59
CA GLN A 133 15.94 23.57 9.01
C GLN A 133 15.22 24.72 9.75
N LYS A 134 13.93 24.93 9.47
CA LYS A 134 13.11 26.00 10.08
C LYS A 134 12.26 25.51 11.25
N ASP A 135 11.80 24.27 11.18
CA ASP A 135 10.98 23.62 12.19
C ASP A 135 11.68 22.34 12.69
N PRO A 136 12.27 22.36 13.91
CA PRO A 136 12.92 21.20 14.50
C PRO A 136 12.01 19.97 14.65
N ALA A 137 10.68 20.13 14.67
CA ALA A 137 9.75 19.00 14.69
C ALA A 137 9.69 18.24 13.36
N LEU A 138 10.22 18.82 12.29
CA LEU A 138 10.40 18.21 10.97
C LEU A 138 11.85 17.78 10.74
N LYS A 139 12.70 17.84 11.76
CA LYS A 139 14.07 17.35 11.66
C LYS A 139 14.03 15.81 11.62
N ASN A 140 14.71 15.20 10.66
CA ASN A 140 14.77 13.75 10.41
C ASN A 140 13.51 13.13 9.77
N ILE A 141 12.74 13.91 9.01
CA ILE A 141 11.79 13.37 8.02
C ILE A 141 12.29 13.66 6.59
N PRO A 142 11.97 12.84 5.58
CA PRO A 142 11.17 11.61 5.67
C PRO A 142 11.92 10.44 6.33
N ASN A 143 11.21 9.35 6.63
CA ASN A 143 11.82 8.12 7.12
C ASN A 143 12.78 7.54 6.05
N ASP A 144 13.90 6.95 6.48
CA ASP A 144 14.90 6.41 5.56
C ASP A 144 14.34 5.34 4.59
N ASN A 145 13.35 4.57 5.05
CA ASN A 145 12.69 3.55 4.23
C ASN A 145 11.66 4.12 3.25
N LEU A 146 11.36 5.43 3.26
CA LEU A 146 10.40 6.00 2.32
C LEU A 146 10.88 5.86 0.87
N PHE A 147 12.20 5.87 0.64
CA PHE A 147 12.73 5.67 -0.71
C PHE A 147 12.46 4.25 -1.24
N ILE A 148 12.47 3.25 -0.37
CA ILE A 148 12.03 1.88 -0.70
C ILE A 148 10.55 1.90 -1.13
N VAL A 149 9.69 2.60 -0.39
CA VAL A 149 8.25 2.73 -0.73
C VAL A 149 8.04 3.48 -2.05
N CYS A 150 8.86 4.49 -2.37
CA CYS A 150 8.85 5.16 -3.67
C CYS A 150 9.15 4.17 -4.81
N HIS A 151 10.21 3.35 -4.66
CA HIS A 151 10.55 2.33 -5.65
C HIS A 151 9.46 1.28 -5.79
N LEU A 152 8.87 0.82 -4.67
CA LEU A 152 7.73 -0.09 -4.69
C LEU A 152 6.55 0.50 -5.48
N SER A 153 6.23 1.78 -5.24
CA SER A 153 5.19 2.50 -5.96
C SER A 153 5.47 2.62 -7.46
N ASN A 154 6.74 2.81 -7.84
CA ASN A 154 7.15 2.87 -9.25
C ASN A 154 7.04 1.51 -9.95
N ILE A 155 7.32 0.41 -9.25
CA ILE A 155 7.11 -0.94 -9.81
C ILE A 155 5.60 -1.17 -10.01
N ILE A 156 4.78 -0.89 -9.00
CA ILE A 156 3.32 -1.07 -9.08
C ILE A 156 2.71 -0.23 -10.22
N LYS A 157 3.10 1.04 -10.38
CA LYS A 157 2.52 1.94 -11.41
C LYS A 157 3.05 1.70 -12.83
N HIS A 158 4.35 1.41 -12.95
CA HIS A 158 5.07 1.53 -14.21
C HIS A 158 5.86 0.29 -14.59
N THR A 159 5.81 -0.78 -13.79
CA THR A 159 6.66 -1.97 -13.98
C THR A 159 8.13 -1.57 -14.17
N SER A 160 8.61 -0.67 -13.31
CA SER A 160 9.92 -0.02 -13.45
C SER A 160 11.08 -0.97 -13.17
N GLY A 161 11.78 -1.42 -14.21
CA GLY A 161 12.97 -2.27 -14.08
C GLY A 161 14.11 -1.63 -13.25
N ASN A 162 14.31 -0.31 -13.33
CA ASN A 162 15.29 0.39 -12.49
C ASN A 162 14.93 0.28 -10.99
N SER A 163 13.64 0.34 -10.67
CA SER A 163 13.18 0.22 -9.29
C SER A 163 13.26 -1.22 -8.79
N GLU A 164 12.98 -2.19 -9.66
CA GLU A 164 13.18 -3.60 -9.38
C GLU A 164 14.66 -3.92 -9.11
N GLU A 165 15.57 -3.43 -9.95
CA GLU A 165 17.01 -3.60 -9.74
C GLU A 165 17.45 -2.97 -8.41
N TYR A 166 16.93 -1.78 -8.08
CA TYR A 166 17.23 -1.14 -6.81
C TYR A 166 16.72 -1.97 -5.62
N LEU A 167 15.47 -2.42 -5.66
CA LEU A 167 14.88 -3.21 -4.58
C LEU A 167 15.53 -4.58 -4.43
N SER A 168 15.93 -5.26 -5.51
CA SER A 168 16.63 -6.55 -5.40
C SER A 168 17.93 -6.47 -4.59
N LYS A 169 18.55 -5.29 -4.50
CA LYS A 169 19.78 -5.03 -3.75
C LYS A 169 19.55 -4.43 -2.36
N ASN A 170 18.42 -3.74 -2.15
CA ASN A 170 18.17 -2.91 -0.97
C ASN A 170 16.89 -3.29 -0.21
N MET A 171 16.24 -4.40 -0.55
CA MET A 171 14.96 -4.79 0.07
C MET A 171 15.12 -4.99 1.59
N PRO A 172 14.32 -4.32 2.42
CA PRO A 172 14.30 -4.60 3.84
C PRO A 172 13.67 -5.97 4.12
N VAL A 173 14.01 -6.58 5.25
CA VAL A 173 13.51 -7.91 5.63
C VAL A 173 11.99 -7.93 5.75
N GLU A 174 11.37 -6.81 6.14
CA GLU A 174 9.93 -6.65 6.26
C GLU A 174 9.19 -6.66 4.93
N LEU A 175 9.90 -6.58 3.79
CA LEU A 175 9.31 -6.74 2.44
C LEU A 175 9.86 -8.00 1.73
N SER A 176 10.50 -8.91 2.47
CA SER A 176 11.00 -10.16 1.90
C SER A 176 9.86 -10.98 1.29
N GLY A 177 10.10 -11.55 0.10
CA GLY A 177 9.11 -12.37 -0.60
C GLY A 177 8.00 -11.59 -1.32
N THR A 178 8.03 -10.25 -1.28
CA THR A 178 7.07 -9.41 -2.01
C THR A 178 7.31 -9.39 -3.51
N MET A 179 8.56 -9.48 -3.96
CA MET A 179 8.86 -9.60 -5.40
C MET A 179 8.80 -11.07 -5.78
N LYS A 180 7.78 -11.44 -6.54
CA LYS A 180 7.69 -12.78 -7.13
C LYS A 180 7.62 -12.65 -8.65
N SER A 181 8.40 -13.48 -9.32
CA SER A 181 8.17 -13.81 -10.73
C SER A 181 7.01 -14.79 -10.73
N ASP A 182 5.84 -14.39 -11.22
CA ASP A 182 4.64 -15.26 -11.23
C ASP A 182 4.08 -15.41 -12.66
N PRO A 183 3.04 -16.23 -12.91
CA PRO A 183 2.95 -17.14 -14.04
C PRO A 183 2.49 -16.44 -15.33
N GLU A 184 2.33 -17.19 -16.42
CA GLU A 184 1.90 -16.72 -17.74
C GLU A 184 0.67 -15.79 -17.73
N ILE A 185 -0.20 -15.87 -16.69
CA ILE A 185 -1.41 -15.06 -16.50
C ILE A 185 -1.12 -13.55 -16.52
N TYR A 186 0.03 -13.12 -15.98
CA TYR A 186 0.48 -11.72 -16.02
C TYR A 186 1.54 -11.46 -17.09
N GLY A 187 1.71 -12.36 -18.05
CA GLY A 187 2.69 -12.28 -19.12
C GLY A 187 4.14 -12.38 -18.63
N GLY A 188 4.38 -13.11 -17.53
CA GLY A 188 5.73 -13.34 -16.99
C GLY A 188 6.42 -12.10 -16.40
N ARG A 189 5.66 -11.06 -16.05
CA ARG A 189 6.20 -9.81 -15.48
C ARG A 189 6.32 -9.91 -13.94
N PRO A 190 7.40 -9.38 -13.34
CA PRO A 190 7.54 -9.31 -11.89
C PRO A 190 6.35 -8.59 -11.26
N GLN A 191 5.73 -9.24 -10.28
CA GLN A 191 4.56 -8.75 -9.58
C GLN A 191 4.92 -8.49 -8.12
N ILE A 192 4.41 -7.38 -7.57
CA ILE A 192 4.56 -7.04 -6.15
C ILE A 192 3.42 -7.71 -5.37
N TYR A 193 3.71 -8.81 -4.71
CA TYR A 193 2.81 -9.54 -3.81
C TYR A 193 2.83 -8.93 -2.42
N LEU A 194 1.69 -8.37 -2.02
CA LEU A 194 1.55 -7.76 -0.71
C LEU A 194 0.61 -8.59 0.14
N GLU A 195 1.00 -8.74 1.39
CA GLU A 195 0.19 -9.30 2.47
C GLU A 195 -0.17 -8.17 3.42
N GLU A 196 -1.07 -8.45 4.36
CA GLU A 196 -1.51 -7.44 5.33
C GLU A 196 -0.33 -6.85 6.11
N HIS A 197 0.62 -7.68 6.52
CA HIS A 197 1.77 -7.24 7.32
C HIS A 197 2.72 -6.33 6.51
N HIS A 198 2.90 -6.60 5.21
CA HIS A 198 3.63 -5.73 4.29
C HIS A 198 2.96 -4.35 4.21
N LEU A 199 1.65 -4.33 4.00
CA LEU A 199 0.89 -3.08 3.90
C LEU A 199 0.95 -2.27 5.20
N LYS A 200 0.85 -2.94 6.36
CA LYS A 200 1.01 -2.31 7.68
C LYS A 200 2.36 -1.63 7.81
N TRP A 201 3.46 -2.33 7.49
CA TRP A 201 4.81 -1.77 7.54
C TRP A 201 4.95 -0.53 6.64
N ILE A 202 4.41 -0.59 5.42
CA ILE A 202 4.43 0.54 4.47
C ILE A 202 3.69 1.75 5.06
N PHE A 203 2.49 1.55 5.61
CA PHE A 203 1.75 2.63 6.28
C PHE A 203 2.54 3.23 7.44
N ASP A 204 3.27 2.43 8.21
CA ASP A 204 4.07 2.90 9.34
C ASP A 204 5.28 3.72 8.87
N VAL A 205 5.97 3.29 7.81
CA VAL A 205 7.04 4.08 7.16
C VAL A 205 6.51 5.42 6.67
N ILE A 206 5.37 5.43 5.98
CA ILE A 206 4.76 6.66 5.45
C ILE A 206 4.33 7.56 6.61
N THR A 207 3.68 7.02 7.65
CA THR A 207 3.26 7.78 8.84
C THR A 207 4.45 8.48 9.51
N LYS A 208 5.60 7.78 9.60
CA LYS A 208 6.86 8.32 10.16
C LYS A 208 7.58 9.29 9.21
N SER A 209 7.11 9.45 7.97
CA SER A 209 7.73 10.31 6.96
C SER A 209 7.13 11.72 6.90
N GLY A 210 6.21 12.05 7.81
CA GLY A 210 5.65 13.38 7.96
C GLY A 210 5.63 13.84 9.43
N PRO A 211 5.07 15.03 9.69
CA PRO A 211 5.00 15.60 11.03
C PRO A 211 4.17 14.75 11.99
N ILE A 212 4.60 14.73 13.25
CA ILE A 212 3.91 14.02 14.33
C ILE A 212 3.03 15.01 15.11
N ALA A 213 1.77 14.65 15.36
CA ALA A 213 0.83 15.48 16.13
C ALA A 213 1.24 15.60 17.60
N ASN A 214 1.70 14.47 18.16
CA ASN A 214 2.21 14.33 19.52
C ASN A 214 3.29 13.23 19.59
N PRO A 215 4.53 13.49 20.07
CA PRO A 215 5.57 12.48 20.16
C PRO A 215 5.25 11.31 21.11
N ASN A 216 4.21 11.44 21.97
CA ASN A 216 3.70 10.33 22.79
C ASN A 216 2.65 9.45 22.08
N ARG A 217 2.36 9.71 20.80
CA ARG A 217 1.45 8.90 19.95
C ARG A 217 2.20 7.82 19.15
N VAL A 218 3.51 7.66 19.40
CA VAL A 218 4.38 6.66 18.76
C VAL A 218 4.31 5.34 19.50
#